data_AF-A0A532AHV0-F1
#
_entry.id   AF-A0A532AHV0-F1
#
_cell.length_a   1.000
_cell.length_b   1.000
_cell.length_c   1.000
_cell.angle_alpha   90.00
_cell.angle_beta   90.00
_cell.angle_gamma   90.00
#
_symmetry.space_group_name_H-M   'P 1'
#
loop_
_entity.id
_entity.type
_entity.pdbx_description
1 polymer ?
#
loop_
_entity_poly.entity_id
_entity_poly.type
_entity_poly.pdbx_seq_one_letter_code
_entity_poly.pdbx_strand_id
1 'polypeptide(L)'
;LEQAPDRYVVTIFNAEPRVNYDRIMLSPVLSGEKAFEEIIIHGDGWYIANGITLYKGHKIVAIDRTAKTVTSDHGVTEPYDKLVIATGSVPFIIPVPGHDLP
;
A
#
# COMPACT_ATOMS: atom_id res chain seq x y z
N LEU A 1 12.03 13.35 -0.73
CA LEU A 1 13.21 12.46 -0.87
C LEU A 1 14.26 13.12 -1.74
N GLU A 2 13.95 13.56 -2.96
CA GLU A 2 14.93 14.20 -3.88
C GLU A 2 15.68 15.42 -3.31
N GLN A 3 15.06 16.22 -2.43
CA GLN A 3 15.71 17.40 -1.84
C GLN A 3 16.52 17.11 -0.56
N ALA A 4 16.30 15.96 0.09
CA ALA A 4 16.97 15.57 1.34
C ALA A 4 16.71 14.08 1.64
N PRO A 5 17.39 13.16 0.92
CA PRO A 5 17.07 11.73 0.96
C PRO A 5 17.30 11.10 2.35
N ASP A 6 18.31 11.58 3.07
CA ASP A 6 18.71 11.01 4.37
C ASP A 6 18.01 11.66 5.57
N ARG A 7 17.06 12.57 5.33
CA ARG A 7 16.40 13.31 6.41
C ARG A 7 15.37 12.47 7.17
N TYR A 8 14.81 11.45 6.53
CA TYR A 8 13.74 10.64 7.08
C TYR A 8 13.95 9.17 6.75
N VAL A 9 13.71 8.30 7.74
CA VAL A 9 13.49 6.87 7.51
C VAL A 9 12.02 6.69 7.15
N VAL A 10 11.74 6.05 6.01
CA VAL A 10 10.38 5.87 5.50
C VAL A 10 10.03 4.39 5.48
N THR A 11 8.97 4.04 6.19
CA THR A 11 8.38 2.70 6.19
C THR A 11 6.96 2.78 5.65
N ILE A 12 6.64 1.93 4.69
CA ILE A 12 5.31 1.84 4.05
C ILE A 12 4.74 0.45 4.32
N PHE A 13 3.48 0.42 4.75
CA PHE A 13 2.67 -0.79 4.84
C PHE A 13 1.61 -0.78 3.75
N ASN A 14 1.48 -1.89 3.03
CA ASN A 14 0.45 -2.09 2.03
C ASN A 14 -0.26 -3.43 2.27
N ALA A 15 -1.58 -3.43 2.30
CA ALA A 15 -2.37 -4.65 2.45
C ALA A 15 -2.34 -5.53 1.20
N GLU A 16 -2.07 -4.97 0.01
CA GLU A 16 -1.89 -5.77 -1.20
C GLU A 16 -0.48 -6.38 -1.25
N PRO A 17 -0.30 -7.63 -1.71
CA PRO A 17 0.99 -8.32 -1.75
C PRO A 17 1.86 -7.87 -2.95
N ARG A 18 1.87 -6.57 -3.26
CA ARG A 18 2.54 -6.00 -4.43
C ARG A 18 2.96 -4.53 -4.22
N VAL A 19 3.80 -4.03 -5.12
CA VAL A 19 4.21 -2.63 -5.22
C VAL A 19 3.06 -1.72 -5.68
N ASN A 20 3.25 -0.40 -5.63
CA ASN A 20 2.25 0.55 -6.09
C ASN A 20 2.09 0.54 -7.62
N TYR A 21 0.86 0.76 -8.07
CA TYR A 21 0.47 0.77 -9.47
C TYR A 21 -0.58 1.85 -9.72
N ASP A 22 -0.73 2.25 -10.97
CA ASP A 22 -1.75 3.21 -11.37
C ASP A 22 -3.13 2.54 -11.43
N ARG A 23 -3.98 2.83 -10.44
CA ARG A 23 -5.33 2.25 -10.37
C ARG A 23 -6.24 2.76 -11.48
N ILE A 24 -5.96 3.91 -12.11
CA ILE A 24 -6.75 4.43 -13.24
C ILE A 24 -6.60 3.49 -14.44
N MET A 25 -5.44 2.84 -14.57
CA MET A 25 -5.12 1.94 -15.68
C MET A 25 -5.64 0.51 -15.49
N LEU A 26 -6.42 0.23 -14.43
CA LEU A 26 -7.04 -1.09 -14.25
C LEU A 26 -8.06 -1.43 -15.34
N SER A 27 -8.79 -0.45 -15.89
CA SER A 27 -9.76 -0.71 -16.96
C SER A 27 -9.08 -1.25 -18.23
N PRO A 28 -7.99 -0.65 -18.75
CA PRO A 28 -7.16 -1.25 -19.81
C PRO A 28 -6.59 -2.63 -19.49
N VAL A 29 -6.25 -2.91 -18.23
CA VAL A 29 -5.76 -4.25 -17.83
C VAL A 29 -6.89 -5.28 -17.94
N LEU A 30 -8.08 -4.94 -17.45
CA LEU A 30 -9.25 -5.83 -17.51
C LEU A 30 -9.76 -6.05 -18.94
N SER A 31 -9.61 -5.07 -19.83
CA SER A 31 -9.94 -5.23 -21.25
C SER A 31 -8.90 -6.04 -22.05
N GLY A 32 -7.73 -6.32 -21.46
CA GLY A 32 -6.61 -6.98 -22.11
C GLY A 32 -5.77 -6.06 -23.01
N GLU A 33 -6.00 -4.75 -22.98
CA GLU A 33 -5.19 -3.75 -23.71
C GLU A 33 -3.79 -3.59 -23.10
N LYS A 34 -3.67 -3.79 -21.79
CA LYS A 34 -2.41 -3.68 -21.05
C LYS A 34 -2.14 -4.88 -20.14
N ALA A 35 -0.88 -5.26 -20.02
CA ALA A 35 -0.43 -6.15 -18.96
C ALA A 35 -0.37 -5.39 -17.62
N PHE A 36 -0.51 -6.10 -16.50
CA PHE A 36 -0.45 -5.50 -15.17
C PHE A 36 0.93 -4.86 -14.90
N GLU A 37 1.99 -5.47 -15.42
CA GLU A 37 3.37 -5.01 -15.28
C GLU A 37 3.57 -3.61 -15.89
N GLU A 38 2.79 -3.25 -16.91
CA GLU A 38 2.87 -1.93 -17.56
C GLU A 38 2.29 -0.79 -16.72
N ILE A 39 1.54 -1.11 -15.65
CA ILE A 39 0.90 -0.12 -14.80
C ILE A 39 1.58 0.00 -13.43
N ILE A 40 2.67 -0.74 -13.20
CA ILE A 40 3.51 -0.59 -12.00
C ILE A 40 4.22 0.76 -12.06
N ILE A 41 4.05 1.57 -11.00
CA ILE A 41 4.67 2.89 -10.92
C ILE A 41 6.15 2.74 -10.53
N HIS A 42 6.41 1.95 -9.49
CA HIS A 42 7.76 1.67 -9.01
C HIS A 42 7.92 0.19 -8.68
N GLY A 43 8.91 -0.46 -9.28
CA GLY A 43 9.28 -1.83 -8.90
C GLY A 43 10.05 -1.88 -7.57
N ASP A 44 10.28 -3.08 -7.04
CA ASP A 44 10.97 -3.29 -5.75
C ASP A 44 12.34 -2.58 -5.69
N GLY A 45 13.09 -2.57 -6.79
CA GLY A 45 14.41 -1.93 -6.87
C GLY A 45 14.39 -0.42 -6.58
N TRP A 46 13.28 0.27 -6.88
CA TRP A 46 13.15 1.70 -6.61
C TRP A 46 13.06 1.98 -5.10
N TYR A 47 12.33 1.14 -4.35
CA TYR A 47 12.23 1.28 -2.90
C TYR A 47 13.58 1.05 -2.22
N ILE A 48 14.29 0.01 -2.64
CA ILE A 48 15.64 -0.32 -2.14
C ILE A 48 16.59 0.86 -2.42
N ALA A 49 16.61 1.37 -3.66
CA ALA A 49 17.48 2.48 -4.05
C ALA A 49 17.18 3.78 -3.28
N ASN A 50 15.96 3.96 -2.77
CA ASN A 50 15.55 5.13 -2.00
C ASN A 50 15.55 4.88 -0.47
N GLY A 51 16.03 3.74 0.01
CA GLY A 51 16.07 3.43 1.44
C GLY A 51 14.68 3.33 2.09
N ILE A 52 13.67 2.94 1.32
CA ILE A 52 12.29 2.83 1.79
C ILE A 52 11.99 1.36 2.13
N THR A 53 11.59 1.11 3.37
CA THR A 53 11.08 -0.21 3.77
C THR A 53 9.64 -0.36 3.30
N LEU A 54 9.35 -1.37 2.49
CA LEU A 54 7.99 -1.68 2.03
C LEU A 54 7.55 -3.05 2.54
N TYR A 55 6.58 -3.06 3.45
CA TYR A 55 5.86 -4.25 3.88
C TYR A 55 4.66 -4.51 2.96
N LYS A 56 4.81 -5.45 2.02
CA LYS A 56 3.76 -5.88 1.07
C LYS A 56 2.90 -6.98 1.66
N GLY A 57 1.58 -6.88 1.52
CA GLY A 57 0.64 -7.85 2.10
C GLY A 57 0.41 -7.68 3.60
N HIS A 58 0.88 -6.58 4.20
CA HIS A 58 0.71 -6.29 5.62
C HIS A 58 -0.38 -5.24 5.81
N LYS A 59 -1.53 -5.66 6.33
CA LYS A 59 -2.60 -4.72 6.70
C LYS A 59 -2.35 -4.22 8.11
N ILE A 60 -2.29 -2.89 8.30
CA ILE A 60 -2.29 -2.31 9.64
C ILE A 60 -3.64 -2.56 10.32
N VAL A 61 -3.62 -3.12 11.53
CA VAL A 61 -4.80 -3.47 12.32
C VAL A 61 -4.92 -2.66 13.62
N ALA A 62 -3.83 -2.06 14.08
CA ALA A 62 -3.83 -1.24 15.29
C ALA A 62 -2.86 -0.06 15.17
N ILE A 63 -3.23 1.05 15.82
CA ILE A 63 -2.39 2.24 16.00
C ILE A 63 -2.42 2.58 17.49
N ASP A 64 -1.28 2.46 18.17
CA ASP A 64 -1.11 2.99 19.53
C ASP A 64 -0.55 4.41 19.43
N ARG A 65 -1.40 5.40 19.71
CA ARG A 65 -1.04 6.81 19.61
C ARG A 65 -0.20 7.30 20.80
N THR A 66 -0.26 6.60 21.94
CA THR A 66 0.51 6.93 23.14
C THR A 66 1.92 6.41 23.00
N ALA A 67 2.07 5.14 22.62
CA ALA A 67 3.38 4.52 22.33
C ALA A 67 3.94 4.95 20.96
N LYS A 68 3.11 5.57 20.11
CA LYS A 68 3.41 5.94 18.72
C LYS A 68 3.91 4.75 17.88
N THR A 69 3.11 3.69 17.84
CA THR A 69 3.40 2.48 17.06
C THR A 69 2.22 2.10 16.17
N VAL A 70 2.51 1.38 15.09
CA VAL A 70 1.51 0.70 14.26
C VAL A 70 1.78 -0.80 14.27
N THR A 71 0.73 -1.61 14.25
CA THR A 71 0.85 -3.08 14.23
C THR A 71 0.10 -3.65 13.03
N SER A 72 0.77 -4.52 12.27
CA SER A 72 0.17 -5.27 11.17
C SER A 72 -0.51 -6.56 11.64
N ASP A 73 -1.40 -7.11 10.82
CA ASP A 73 -2.03 -8.42 10.98
C ASP A 73 -1.03 -9.59 11.04
N HIS A 74 0.18 -9.40 10.52
CA HIS A 74 1.29 -10.34 10.66
C HIS A 74 2.11 -10.16 11.96
N GLY A 75 1.69 -9.29 12.87
CA GLY A 75 2.35 -9.04 14.17
C GLY A 75 3.55 -8.11 14.12
N VAL A 76 3.97 -7.63 12.93
CA VAL A 76 5.03 -6.62 12.80
C VAL A 76 4.55 -5.32 13.44
N THR A 77 5.34 -4.78 14.36
CA THR A 77 5.10 -3.50 15.03
C THR A 77 6.24 -2.54 14.73
N GLU A 78 5.91 -1.34 14.23
CA GLU A 78 6.89 -0.31 13.89
C GLU A 78 6.58 0.99 14.65
N PRO A 79 7.60 1.66 15.23
CA PRO A 79 7.44 2.98 15.82
C PRO A 79 7.34 4.07 14.74
N TYR A 80 6.75 5.22 15.10
CA TYR A 80 6.72 6.38 14.21
C TYR A 80 6.87 7.70 14.97
N ASP A 81 7.54 8.68 14.35
CA ASP A 81 7.47 10.08 14.77
C ASP A 81 6.29 10.82 14.12
N LYS A 82 6.01 10.44 12.87
CA LYS A 82 4.93 10.96 12.02
C LYS A 82 4.23 9.80 11.35
N LEU A 83 2.90 9.83 11.36
CA LEU A 83 2.06 8.83 10.73
C LEU A 83 1.22 9.47 9.62
N VAL A 84 1.26 8.87 8.43
CA VAL A 84 0.42 9.24 7.30
C VAL A 84 -0.55 8.08 7.04
N ILE A 85 -1.85 8.37 7.04
CA ILE A 85 -2.89 7.39 6.73
C ILE A 85 -3.34 7.60 5.28
N ALA A 86 -2.99 6.64 4.43
CA ALA A 86 -3.26 6.67 2.99
C ALA A 86 -3.92 5.36 2.52
N THR A 87 -4.87 4.83 3.29
CA THR A 87 -5.49 3.50 3.08
C THR A 87 -6.49 3.46 1.93
N GLY A 88 -6.74 4.58 1.25
CA GLY A 88 -7.75 4.67 0.20
C GLY A 88 -9.17 4.43 0.73
N SER A 89 -10.00 3.79 -0.08
CA SER A 89 -11.41 3.49 0.21
C SER A 89 -11.77 2.06 -0.18
N VAL A 90 -12.90 1.59 0.34
CA VAL A 90 -13.54 0.32 -0.04
C VAL A 90 -14.83 0.68 -0.78
N PRO A 91 -15.12 0.06 -1.94
CA PRO A 91 -16.35 0.35 -2.67
C PRO A 91 -17.57 -0.07 -1.84
N PHE A 92 -18.65 0.70 -1.93
CA PHE A 92 -19.94 0.29 -1.41
C PHE A 92 -20.53 -0.81 -2.29
N ILE A 93 -20.86 -1.95 -1.68
CA ILE A 93 -21.51 -3.06 -2.38
C ILE A 93 -23.03 -2.88 -2.27
N ILE A 94 -23.69 -2.75 -3.42
CA ILE A 94 -25.15 -2.57 -3.47
C ILE A 94 -25.82 -3.89 -3.05
N PRO A 95 -26.80 -3.87 -2.12
CA PRO A 95 -27.46 -5.09 -1.63
C PRO A 95 -28.48 -5.63 -2.64
N VAL A 96 -28.00 -6.14 -3.77
CA VAL A 96 -28.80 -6.79 -4.82
C VAL A 96 -28.59 -8.31 -4.80
N PRO A 97 -29.61 -9.12 -5.18
CA PRO A 97 -29.44 -10.57 -5.26
C PRO A 97 -28.19 -10.95 -6.07
N GLY A 98 -27.34 -11.78 -5.46
CA GLY A 98 -26.08 -12.23 -6.08
C GLY A 98 -24.85 -11.35 -5.82
N HIS A 99 -24.94 -10.30 -4.98
CA HIS A 99 -23.79 -9.43 -4.70
C HIS A 99 -22.61 -10.13 -3.98
N ASP A 100 -22.86 -11.29 -3.36
CA ASP A 100 -21.83 -12.13 -2.71
C ASP A 100 -21.37 -13.31 -3.57
N LEU A 101 -21.79 -13.39 -4.84
CA LEU A 101 -21.33 -14.46 -5.72
C LEU A 101 -19.82 -14.32 -5.99
N PRO A 102 -19.08 -15.46 -6.09
CA PRO A 102 -17.64 -15.47 -6.33
C PRO A 102 -17.19 -14.78 -7.62
#